data_AF-A0A1Q5N5E3-F1
#
_entry.id   AF-A0A1Q5N5E3-F1
#
_cell.length_a   1.000
_cell.length_b   1.000
_cell.length_c   1.000
_cell.angle_alpha   90.00
_cell.angle_beta   90.00
_cell.angle_gamma   90.00
#
_symmetry.space_group_name_H-M   'P 1'
#
loop_
_entity.id
_entity.type
_entity.pdbx_description
1 polymer ?
#
loop_
_entity_poly.entity_id
_entity_poly.type
_entity_poly.pdbx_seq_one_letter_code
_entity_poly.pdbx_strand_id
1 'polypeptide(L)'
;MRTTMRNLSVTMLRSVAVAGLTAALAASTGLATTATAAAPAATPPGLSCETGKHAIDDYTGYALCRNNGGATQTFWAHLVCGWSPDVDGEHVTLNPGQSGQSTAHCAGLGTGIGEITVQP
;
A
#
# COMPACT_ATOMS: atom_id res chain seq x y z
N MET A 1 -69.62 -10.11 -2.04
CA MET A 1 -68.70 -11.17 -1.60
C MET A 1 -68.44 -10.96 -0.10
N ARG A 2 -69.10 -11.73 0.77
CA ARG A 2 -68.59 -12.88 1.57
C ARG A 2 -68.03 -12.51 2.97
N THR A 3 -68.96 -12.49 3.92
CA THR A 3 -69.02 -13.21 5.21
C THR A 3 -67.75 -13.74 5.93
N THR A 4 -67.73 -13.55 7.26
CA THR A 4 -67.51 -14.56 8.33
C THR A 4 -66.29 -14.41 9.26
N MET A 5 -66.60 -14.33 10.57
CA MET A 5 -65.72 -14.53 11.74
C MET A 5 -65.05 -15.91 11.77
N ARG A 6 -63.84 -16.05 12.33
CA ARG A 6 -63.53 -17.18 13.24
C ARG A 6 -62.24 -17.04 14.08
N ASN A 7 -62.46 -17.08 15.39
CA ASN A 7 -61.72 -17.68 16.51
C ASN A 7 -60.18 -17.90 16.48
N LEU A 8 -59.57 -17.33 17.54
CA LEU A 8 -58.81 -17.99 18.61
C LEU A 8 -58.05 -19.29 18.28
N SER A 9 -56.74 -19.28 18.51
CA SER A 9 -56.03 -20.43 19.09
C SER A 9 -54.83 -19.95 19.91
N VAL A 10 -55.03 -20.04 21.22
CA VAL A 10 -54.02 -19.91 22.27
C VAL A 10 -53.17 -21.19 22.28
N THR A 11 -51.90 -21.05 22.67
CA THR A 11 -51.12 -21.92 23.57
C THR A 11 -49.81 -22.37 22.96
N MET A 12 -48.70 -21.86 23.51
CA MET A 12 -47.62 -22.67 24.09
C MET A 12 -46.70 -21.73 24.90
N LEU A 13 -46.89 -21.67 26.22
CA LEU A 13 -46.16 -22.44 27.24
C LEU A 13 -44.73 -21.93 27.49
N ARG A 14 -44.55 -21.41 28.73
CA ARG A 14 -43.41 -21.64 29.64
C ARG A 14 -42.01 -21.17 29.22
N SER A 15 -41.51 -20.14 29.90
CA SER A 15 -40.62 -20.29 31.08
C SER A 15 -39.83 -19.01 31.38
N VAL A 16 -39.65 -18.76 32.67
CA VAL A 16 -38.89 -17.67 33.27
C VAL A 16 -37.39 -17.96 33.28
N ALA A 17 -36.59 -16.90 33.13
CA ALA A 17 -35.16 -16.72 33.47
C ALA A 17 -34.16 -17.55 32.63
N VAL A 18 -32.98 -17.06 32.24
CA VAL A 18 -31.91 -16.47 33.07
C VAL A 18 -31.01 -15.60 32.18
N ALA A 19 -30.53 -14.48 32.73
CA ALA A 19 -29.50 -13.64 32.12
C ALA A 19 -28.21 -14.45 31.83
N GLY A 20 -27.72 -14.37 30.60
CA GLY A 20 -26.45 -14.96 30.20
C GLY A 20 -25.78 -14.05 29.18
N LEU A 21 -24.93 -13.15 29.68
CA LEU A 21 -24.06 -12.29 28.90
C LEU A 21 -23.02 -13.18 28.20
N THR A 22 -23.21 -13.51 26.92
CA THR A 22 -22.18 -14.20 26.13
C THR A 22 -21.40 -13.18 25.32
N ALA A 23 -20.19 -12.91 25.80
CA ALA A 23 -19.20 -12.08 25.18
C ALA A 23 -18.81 -12.61 23.79
N ALA A 24 -18.52 -11.66 22.90
CA ALA A 24 -18.05 -11.82 21.55
C ALA A 24 -16.74 -12.63 21.44
N LEU A 25 -16.68 -13.53 20.46
CA LEU A 25 -15.43 -13.92 19.79
C LEU A 25 -15.71 -14.27 18.33
N ALA A 26 -16.00 -13.26 17.51
CA ALA A 26 -15.75 -13.35 16.08
C ALA A 26 -14.26 -13.03 15.86
N ALA A 27 -13.39 -13.98 16.18
CA ALA A 27 -12.00 -13.93 15.76
C ALA A 27 -11.97 -14.25 14.26
N SER A 28 -12.14 -13.21 13.44
CA SER A 28 -11.73 -13.23 12.04
C SER A 28 -10.24 -13.52 12.02
N THR A 29 -9.88 -14.77 11.76
CA THR A 29 -8.51 -15.20 11.50
C THR A 29 -8.00 -14.41 10.30
N GLY A 30 -7.23 -13.35 10.60
CA GLY A 30 -6.68 -12.45 9.61
C GLY A 30 -5.91 -13.23 8.56
N LEU A 31 -6.19 -12.93 7.29
CA LEU A 31 -5.28 -13.27 6.22
C LEU A 31 -3.97 -12.54 6.52
N ALA A 32 -2.98 -13.27 7.01
CA ALA A 32 -1.63 -12.79 7.09
C ALA A 32 -1.11 -12.64 5.66
N THR A 33 -1.31 -11.46 5.07
CA THR A 33 -0.62 -11.06 3.85
C THR A 33 0.86 -11.03 4.18
N THR A 34 1.59 -12.07 3.80
CA THR A 34 3.04 -12.08 3.82
C THR A 34 3.51 -10.99 2.88
N ALA A 35 3.89 -9.83 3.42
CA ALA A 35 4.59 -8.80 2.68
C ALA A 35 5.90 -9.43 2.20
N THR A 36 5.95 -9.78 0.91
CA THR A 36 7.20 -10.18 0.28
C THR A 36 8.07 -8.93 0.26
N ALA A 37 9.16 -8.93 1.04
CA ALA A 37 10.19 -7.91 0.87
C ALA A 37 10.73 -8.10 -0.54
N ALA A 38 10.42 -7.15 -1.44
CA ALA A 38 11.00 -7.15 -2.77
C ALA A 38 12.52 -6.99 -2.61
N ALA A 39 13.29 -7.86 -3.27
CA ALA A 39 14.73 -7.67 -3.31
C ALA A 39 15.02 -6.32 -4.00
N PRO A 40 16.03 -5.56 -3.54
CA PRO A 40 16.33 -4.26 -4.11
C PRO A 40 16.53 -4.42 -5.61
N ALA A 41 15.74 -3.68 -6.39
CA ALA A 41 15.84 -3.72 -7.85
C ALA A 41 17.27 -3.35 -8.25
N ALA A 42 17.94 -4.26 -8.96
CA ALA A 42 19.26 -3.99 -9.48
C ALA A 42 19.18 -2.77 -10.40
N THR A 43 20.09 -1.80 -10.21
CA THR A 43 20.15 -0.61 -11.06
C THR A 43 20.20 -1.04 -12.53
N PRO A 44 19.36 -0.46 -13.42
CA PRO A 44 19.32 -0.85 -14.82
C PRO A 44 20.72 -0.78 -15.47
N PRO A 45 21.11 -1.75 -16.32
CA PRO A 45 22.43 -1.74 -16.93
C PRO A 45 22.67 -0.47 -17.75
N GLY A 46 23.78 0.21 -17.49
CA GLY A 46 24.14 1.49 -18.10
C GLY A 46 23.73 2.72 -17.28
N LEU A 47 22.87 2.56 -16.26
CA LEU A 47 22.60 3.60 -15.27
C LEU A 47 23.48 3.40 -14.03
N SER A 48 24.03 4.49 -13.53
CA SER A 48 24.62 4.54 -12.19
C SER A 48 23.79 5.48 -11.34
N CYS A 49 23.19 4.94 -10.28
CA CYS A 49 22.19 5.65 -9.50
C CYS A 49 22.52 5.64 -8.02
N GLU A 50 22.18 6.74 -7.36
CA GLU A 50 22.18 6.90 -5.91
C GLU A 50 20.75 7.24 -5.49
N THR A 51 20.23 6.51 -4.50
CA THR A 51 18.93 6.80 -3.89
C THR A 51 19.12 7.40 -2.52
N GLY A 52 18.18 8.24 -2.10
CA GLY A 52 18.23 8.86 -0.79
C GLY A 52 16.89 9.46 -0.38
N LYS A 53 16.76 9.68 0.92
CA LYS A 53 15.67 10.47 1.50
C LYS A 53 16.11 11.92 1.60
N HIS A 54 15.14 12.81 1.58
CA HIS A 54 15.39 14.22 1.86
C HIS A 54 15.83 14.40 3.32
N ALA A 55 16.77 15.31 3.59
CA ALA A 55 17.50 15.31 4.87
C ALA A 55 16.66 15.72 6.10
N ILE A 56 15.50 16.37 5.87
CA ILE A 56 14.64 16.91 6.92
C ILE A 56 13.24 16.30 6.91
N ASP A 57 12.95 15.37 6.00
CA ASP A 57 11.67 14.71 5.92
C ASP A 57 11.78 13.26 5.43
N ASP A 58 11.08 12.37 6.11
CA ASP A 58 11.12 10.93 5.82
C ASP A 58 10.13 10.49 4.74
N TYR A 59 9.40 11.42 4.11
CA TYR A 59 8.34 11.14 3.14
C TYR A 59 8.75 11.45 1.70
N THR A 60 9.78 12.26 1.50
CA THR A 60 10.35 12.61 0.20
C THR A 60 11.61 11.81 -0.05
N GLY A 61 11.65 11.15 -1.20
CA GLY A 61 12.81 10.39 -1.64
C GLY A 61 13.16 10.72 -3.08
N TYR A 62 14.39 10.41 -3.45
CA TYR A 62 14.91 10.67 -4.79
C TYR A 62 15.74 9.51 -5.32
N ALA A 63 15.85 9.46 -6.64
CA ALA A 63 16.86 8.72 -7.37
C ALA A 63 17.66 9.71 -8.23
N LEU A 64 18.95 9.83 -7.96
CA LEU A 64 19.92 10.59 -8.75
C LEU A 64 20.65 9.63 -9.65
N CYS A 65 20.49 9.75 -10.97
CA CYS A 65 21.05 8.81 -11.91
C CYS A 65 21.88 9.48 -13.01
N ARG A 66 22.91 8.77 -13.45
CA ARG A 66 23.75 9.08 -14.62
C ARG A 66 23.59 7.98 -15.66
N ASN A 67 23.30 8.35 -16.91
CA ASN A 67 23.33 7.42 -18.03
C ASN A 67 24.78 7.30 -18.56
N ASN A 68 25.44 6.21 -18.18
CA ASN A 68 26.77 5.81 -18.65
C ASN A 68 26.70 4.85 -19.84
N GLY A 69 25.49 4.48 -20.28
CA GLY A 69 25.25 3.64 -21.45
C GLY A 69 25.35 4.39 -22.77
N GLY A 70 25.18 3.65 -23.87
CA GLY A 70 25.23 4.19 -25.24
C GLY A 70 23.87 4.56 -25.84
N ALA A 71 22.77 4.35 -25.12
CA ALA A 71 21.41 4.63 -25.60
C ALA A 71 20.68 5.55 -24.62
N THR A 72 19.67 6.26 -25.11
CA THR A 72 18.75 7.03 -24.26
C THR A 72 18.00 6.06 -23.33
N GLN A 73 17.88 6.43 -22.05
CA GLN A 73 17.22 5.63 -21.04
C GLN A 73 16.27 6.50 -20.22
N THR A 74 15.14 5.92 -19.82
CA THR A 74 14.21 6.54 -18.87
C THR A 74 14.40 5.86 -17.52
N PHE A 75 14.15 6.59 -16.43
CA PHE A 75 14.11 6.02 -15.10
C PHE A 75 13.18 6.82 -14.19
N TRP A 76 12.73 6.21 -13.09
CA TRP A 76 12.07 6.91 -11.99
C TRP A 76 12.38 6.28 -10.64
N ALA A 77 12.16 7.06 -9.57
CA ALA A 77 12.21 6.58 -8.21
C ALA A 77 10.86 5.91 -7.86
N HIS A 78 10.90 4.68 -7.36
CA HIS A 78 9.75 4.02 -6.76
C HIS A 78 9.93 4.01 -5.24
N LEU A 79 8.98 4.62 -4.52
CA LEU A 79 8.97 4.70 -3.07
C LEU A 79 7.98 3.71 -2.48
N VAL A 80 8.47 2.88 -1.57
CA VAL A 80 7.61 2.07 -0.71
C VAL A 80 7.20 2.91 0.49
N CYS A 81 5.91 3.19 0.65
CA CYS A 81 5.38 4.20 1.58
C CYS A 81 4.80 3.63 2.89
N GLY A 82 5.29 2.46 3.31
CA GLY A 82 4.88 1.79 4.54
C GLY A 82 3.42 1.34 4.47
N TRP A 83 2.53 1.98 5.24
CA TRP A 83 1.08 1.69 5.21
C TRP A 83 0.31 2.56 4.22
N SER A 84 0.95 3.60 3.69
CA SER A 84 0.38 4.41 2.61
C SER A 84 0.64 3.70 1.27
N PRO A 85 -0.20 3.94 0.25
CA PRO A 85 0.10 3.49 -1.11
C PRO A 85 1.48 3.97 -1.56
N ASP A 86 2.21 3.06 -2.21
CA ASP A 86 3.50 3.32 -2.84
C ASP A 86 3.33 4.31 -3.98
N VAL A 87 4.41 5.05 -4.30
CA VAL A 87 4.37 6.09 -5.32
C VAL A 87 5.58 6.04 -6.23
N ASP A 88 5.35 6.36 -7.49
CA ASP A 88 6.39 6.58 -8.48
C ASP A 88 6.68 8.08 -8.62
N GLY A 89 7.95 8.39 -8.85
CA GLY A 89 8.41 9.73 -9.13
C GLY A 89 8.25 10.11 -10.59
N GLU A 90 8.77 11.28 -10.92
CA GLU A 90 8.80 11.72 -12.31
C GLU A 90 9.66 10.79 -13.18
N HIS A 91 9.16 10.45 -14.36
CA HIS A 91 9.88 9.65 -15.34
C HIS A 91 10.89 10.54 -16.09
N VAL A 92 12.16 10.36 -15.77
CA VAL A 92 13.26 11.19 -16.30
C VAL A 92 13.94 10.46 -17.43
N THR A 93 14.00 11.09 -18.60
CA THR A 93 14.68 10.55 -19.79
C THR A 93 16.04 11.21 -19.98
N LEU A 94 17.09 10.39 -20.00
CA LEU A 94 18.49 10.81 -20.11
C LEU A 94 19.12 10.28 -21.39
N ASN A 95 19.68 11.19 -22.19
CA ASN A 95 20.60 10.83 -23.26
C ASN A 95 21.93 10.28 -22.68
N PRO A 96 22.74 9.56 -23.49
CA PRO A 96 24.08 9.13 -23.09
C PRO A 96 24.91 10.28 -22.52
N GLY A 97 25.50 10.06 -21.35
CA GLY A 97 26.29 11.08 -20.66
C GLY A 97 25.46 12.23 -20.08
N GLN A 98 24.17 12.03 -19.79
CA GLN A 98 23.36 12.97 -19.00
C GLN A 98 23.11 12.45 -17.59
N SER A 99 22.84 13.38 -16.67
CA SER A 99 22.39 13.09 -15.31
C SER A 99 21.01 13.69 -15.09
N GLY A 100 20.23 13.10 -14.18
CA GLY A 100 18.96 13.65 -13.76
C GLY A 100 18.53 13.12 -12.40
N GLN A 101 17.44 13.69 -11.89
CA GLN A 101 16.85 13.32 -10.61
C GLN A 101 15.37 13.03 -10.79
N SER A 102 14.92 11.86 -10.35
CA SER A 102 13.51 11.56 -10.14
C SER A 102 13.19 11.71 -8.66
N THR A 103 12.12 12.42 -8.33
CA THR A 103 11.68 12.68 -6.96
C THR A 103 10.23 12.26 -6.80
N ALA A 104 9.91 11.70 -5.63
CA ALA A 104 8.56 11.30 -5.27
C ALA A 104 8.29 11.62 -3.79
N HIS A 105 7.02 11.67 -3.42
CA HIS A 105 6.60 11.97 -2.04
C HIS A 105 5.46 11.03 -1.60
N CYS A 106 5.71 10.28 -0.55
CA CYS A 106 4.70 9.46 0.10
C CYS A 106 3.65 10.34 0.79
N ALA A 107 2.39 9.90 0.84
CA ALA A 107 1.40 10.62 1.63
C ALA A 107 1.76 10.59 3.13
N GLY A 108 1.59 11.74 3.80
CA GLY A 108 1.93 11.93 5.22
C GLY A 108 1.10 11.12 6.23
N LEU A 109 0.27 10.20 5.76
CA LEU A 109 -0.40 9.23 6.62
C LEU A 109 0.61 8.17 7.07
N GLY A 110 1.56 7.79 6.21
CA GLY A 110 2.59 6.74 6.38
C GLY A 110 3.49 6.80 7.63
N THR A 111 4.35 5.78 7.81
CA THR A 111 5.54 5.84 8.70
C THR A 111 6.76 6.49 8.01
N GLY A 112 6.55 7.14 6.87
CA GLY A 112 7.60 7.55 5.94
C GLY A 112 7.96 6.45 4.94
N ILE A 113 9.05 6.68 4.21
CA ILE A 113 9.59 5.80 3.18
C ILE A 113 10.25 4.57 3.83
N GLY A 114 9.80 3.38 3.46
CA GLY A 114 10.43 2.11 3.84
C GLY A 114 11.61 1.75 2.93
N GLU A 115 11.47 1.98 1.63
CA GLU A 115 12.46 1.61 0.62
C GLU A 115 12.39 2.57 -0.58
N ILE A 116 13.53 2.76 -1.25
CA ILE A 116 13.65 3.52 -2.50
C ILE A 116 14.35 2.64 -3.52
N THR A 117 13.68 2.38 -4.63
CA THR A 117 14.26 1.63 -5.76
C THR A 117 14.21 2.46 -7.04
N VAL A 118 15.10 2.15 -7.98
CA VAL A 118 15.10 2.77 -9.31
C VAL A 118 14.46 1.81 -10.29
N GLN A 119 13.48 2.31 -11.04
CA GLN A 119 12.83 1.58 -12.12
C GLN A 119 13.21 2.18 -13.49
N PRO A 120 13.31 1.36 -14.55
CA PRO A 120 13.60 1.79 -15.92
C PRO A 120 12.35 2.14 -16.74
#